data_AF-A0A7S2ERJ9-F1
#
_entry.id   AF-A0A7S2ERJ9-F1
#
_cell.length_a   1.000
_cell.length_b   1.000
_cell.length_c   1.000
_cell.angle_alpha   90.00
_cell.angle_beta   90.00
_cell.angle_gamma   90.00
#
_symmetry.space_group_name_H-M   'P 1'
#
loop_
_entity.id
_entity.type
_entity.pdbx_description
1 polymer ?
#
loop_
_entity_poly.entity_id
_entity_poly.type
_entity_poly.pdbx_seq_one_letter_code
_entity_poly.pdbx_strand_id
1 'polypeptide(L)'
;MGEAAYRETVNAAGKRQSSLTPGWEILGLTKEVATTIFEEAKKDKFVSSREAHYGSQSTRYDEKGRALGKDGKPQNPEERAAAEKEERDAIENGSEGGGDMVKECSQCGYTIAIAAGRESKFFGPGFKCPNCGADKDQFSTPEIPDDADKLL
;
A
#
# COMPACT_ATOMS: atom_id res chain seq x y z
N MET A 1 11.48 25.07 4.00
CA MET A 1 11.42 26.20 3.06
C MET A 1 11.76 25.80 1.63
N GLY A 2 12.83 25.05 1.36
CA GLY A 2 13.20 24.65 -0.02
C GLY A 2 12.17 23.80 -0.78
N GLU A 3 11.40 22.94 -0.09
CA GLU A 3 10.37 22.11 -0.74
C GLU A 3 9.22 22.94 -1.31
N ALA A 4 8.83 24.03 -0.66
CA ALA A 4 7.77 24.92 -1.12
C ALA A 4 8.19 25.65 -2.41
N ALA A 5 9.41 26.18 -2.45
CA ALA A 5 9.99 26.81 -3.64
C ALA A 5 10.14 25.80 -4.79
N TYR A 6 10.58 24.58 -4.50
CA TYR A 6 10.66 23.52 -5.50
C TYR A 6 9.29 23.17 -6.09
N ARG A 7 8.28 22.93 -5.24
CA ARG A 7 6.91 22.64 -5.68
C ARG A 7 6.33 23.78 -6.52
N GLU A 8 6.56 25.03 -6.13
CA GLU A 8 6.08 26.20 -6.85
C GLU A 8 6.72 26.30 -8.25
N THR A 9 8.03 26.09 -8.38
CA THR A 9 8.72 26.10 -9.69
C THR A 9 8.28 24.95 -10.60
N VAL A 10 8.09 23.74 -10.06
CA VAL A 10 7.57 22.60 -10.81
C VAL A 10 6.13 22.84 -11.27
N ASN A 11 5.29 23.43 -10.42
CA ASN A 11 3.92 23.78 -10.79
C ASN A 11 3.87 24.89 -11.84
N ALA A 12 4.74 25.89 -11.74
CA ALA A 12 4.84 27.00 -12.68
C ALA A 12 5.34 26.57 -14.08
N ALA A 13 6.22 25.58 -14.15
CA ALA A 13 6.73 25.05 -15.41
C ALA A 13 5.69 24.22 -16.20
N GLY A 14 4.66 23.70 -15.52
CA GLY A 14 3.49 23.06 -16.14
C GLY A 14 3.78 21.71 -16.82
N LYS A 15 2.76 21.17 -17.51
CA LYS A 15 2.77 19.79 -18.09
C LYS A 15 3.75 19.57 -19.26
N ARG A 16 4.49 20.59 -19.71
CA ARG A 16 5.38 20.53 -20.88
C ARG A 16 6.88 20.47 -20.51
N GLN A 17 7.20 20.30 -19.22
CA GLN A 17 8.58 20.26 -18.76
C GLN A 17 9.23 18.90 -19.08
N SER A 18 10.26 18.89 -19.93
CA SER A 18 11.01 17.67 -20.30
C SER A 18 12.06 17.26 -19.27
N SER A 19 12.44 18.15 -18.35
CA SER A 19 13.40 17.89 -17.28
C SER A 19 13.18 18.80 -16.08
N LEU A 20 13.35 18.24 -14.87
CA LEU A 20 13.25 18.98 -13.61
C LEU A 20 14.38 20.00 -13.49
N THR A 21 14.04 21.23 -13.12
CA THR A 21 15.02 22.27 -12.80
C THR A 21 15.89 21.80 -11.62
N PRO A 22 17.22 21.88 -11.72
CA PRO A 22 18.10 21.50 -10.62
C PRO A 22 17.79 22.29 -9.34
N GLY A 23 17.72 21.58 -8.21
CA GLY A 23 17.30 22.19 -6.94
C GLY A 23 18.16 23.37 -6.46
N TRP A 24 19.43 23.42 -6.85
CA TRP A 24 20.35 24.50 -6.47
C TRP A 24 20.08 25.81 -7.22
N GLU A 25 19.59 25.75 -8.47
CA GLU A 25 19.19 26.94 -9.24
C GLU A 25 17.99 27.64 -8.59
N ILE A 26 17.05 26.87 -8.06
CA ILE A 26 15.86 27.37 -7.37
C ILE A 26 16.22 28.11 -6.07
N LEU A 27 17.31 27.68 -5.43
CA LEU A 27 17.84 28.31 -4.22
C LEU A 27 18.74 29.51 -4.51
N GLY A 28 18.96 29.85 -5.79
CA GLY A 28 19.87 30.93 -6.20
C GLY A 28 21.33 30.65 -5.86
N LEU A 29 21.70 29.37 -5.68
CA LEU A 29 23.07 28.95 -5.40
C LEU A 29 23.80 28.64 -6.70
N THR A 30 25.14 28.68 -6.67
CA THR A 30 25.92 28.08 -7.76
C THR A 30 26.08 26.59 -7.51
N LYS A 31 26.35 25.84 -8.58
CA LYS A 31 26.54 24.39 -8.50
C LYS A 31 27.67 24.03 -7.53
N GLU A 32 28.74 24.82 -7.51
CA GLU A 32 29.91 24.60 -6.65
C GLU A 32 29.54 24.77 -5.18
N VAL A 33 28.87 25.88 -4.84
CA VAL A 33 28.42 26.17 -3.47
C VAL A 33 27.43 25.12 -2.98
N ALA A 34 26.47 24.73 -3.81
CA ALA A 34 25.50 23.70 -3.46
C ALA A 34 26.18 22.33 -3.23
N THR A 35 27.20 22.00 -4.02
CA THR A 35 27.95 20.74 -3.86
C THR A 35 28.76 20.75 -2.56
N THR A 36 29.39 21.87 -2.22
CA THR A 36 30.11 22.03 -0.94
C THR A 36 29.17 21.85 0.25
N ILE A 37 28.02 22.55 0.25
CA ILE A 37 27.01 22.42 1.32
C ILE A 37 26.52 20.97 1.44
N PHE A 38 26.32 20.29 0.31
CA PHE A 38 25.88 18.90 0.30
C PHE A 38 26.93 17.95 0.89
N GLU A 39 28.21 18.09 0.53
CA GLU A 39 29.29 17.26 1.07
C GLU A 39 29.53 17.52 2.56
N GLU A 40 29.41 18.77 3.02
CA GLU A 40 29.44 19.12 4.44
C GLU A 40 28.28 18.47 5.20
N ALA A 41 27.05 18.61 4.72
CA ALA A 41 25.87 17.99 5.33
C ALA A 41 25.94 16.46 5.35
N LYS A 42 26.54 15.86 4.31
CA LYS A 42 26.76 14.42 4.21
C LYS A 42 27.78 13.94 5.25
N LYS A 43 28.83 14.73 5.50
CA LYS A 43 29.84 14.45 6.53
C LYS A 43 29.23 14.45 7.94
N ASP A 44 28.28 15.34 8.19
CA ASP A 44 27.56 15.46 9.45
C ASP A 44 26.49 14.38 9.68
N LYS A 45 26.42 13.37 8.79
CA LYS A 45 25.42 12.29 8.83
C LYS A 45 24.01 12.85 8.99
N PHE A 46 23.54 13.60 8.00
CA PHE A 46 22.17 14.12 7.97
C PHE A 46 21.16 13.01 8.28
N VAL A 47 20.67 12.97 9.53
CA VAL A 47 19.57 12.12 9.96
C VAL A 47 18.32 12.98 9.89
N SER A 48 17.34 12.59 9.06
CA SER A 48 16.06 13.30 9.05
C SER A 48 15.45 13.28 10.46
N SER A 49 14.70 14.31 10.87
CA SER A 49 14.02 14.29 12.18
C SER A 49 13.17 13.03 12.36
N ARG A 50 12.57 12.54 11.27
CA ARG A 50 11.86 11.26 11.24
C ARG A 50 12.78 10.09 11.55
N GLU A 51 13.93 9.99 10.91
CA GLU A 51 14.88 8.89 11.12
C GLU A 51 15.54 8.95 12.50
N ALA A 52 15.73 10.14 13.06
CA ALA A 52 16.21 10.32 14.43
C ALA A 52 15.18 9.86 15.47
N HIS A 53 13.89 10.11 15.23
CA HIS A 53 12.82 9.73 16.15
C HIS A 53 12.31 8.29 15.98
N TYR A 54 12.26 7.78 14.75
CA TYR A 54 11.62 6.50 14.41
C TYR A 54 12.59 5.43 13.89
N GLY A 55 13.88 5.77 13.71
CA GLY A 55 14.86 4.91 13.07
C GLY A 55 14.66 4.78 11.56
N SER A 56 15.67 4.29 10.85
CA SER A 56 15.55 3.93 9.44
C SER A 56 14.73 2.64 9.31
N GLN A 57 13.44 2.78 8.99
CA GLN A 57 12.60 1.62 8.64
C GLN A 57 12.97 1.11 7.25
N SER A 58 14.10 0.40 7.16
CA SER A 58 14.39 -0.49 6.02
C SER A 58 13.93 -1.89 6.38
N THR A 59 12.62 -2.12 6.35
CA THR A 59 12.10 -3.48 6.37
C THR A 59 12.53 -4.12 5.07
N ARG A 60 13.42 -5.12 5.15
CA ARG A 60 13.78 -5.93 3.98
C ARG A 60 12.70 -6.98 3.79
N TYR A 61 12.39 -7.32 2.55
CA TYR A 61 11.42 -8.35 2.22
C TYR A 61 12.09 -9.45 1.41
N ASP A 62 11.64 -10.69 1.56
CA ASP A 62 12.02 -11.78 0.67
C ASP A 62 11.25 -11.72 -0.67
N GLU A 63 11.57 -12.62 -1.60
CA GLU A 63 10.90 -12.71 -2.92
C GLU A 63 9.40 -13.00 -2.80
N LYS A 64 8.92 -13.44 -1.64
CA LYS A 64 7.52 -13.70 -1.33
C LYS A 64 6.84 -12.54 -0.58
N GLY A 65 7.51 -11.39 -0.45
CA GLY A 65 6.97 -10.20 0.22
C GLY A 65 6.95 -10.27 1.75
N ARG A 66 7.73 -11.16 2.37
CA ARG A 66 7.73 -11.38 3.83
C ARG A 66 8.87 -10.64 4.50
N ALA A 67 8.60 -10.04 5.66
CA ALA A 67 9.56 -9.20 6.37
C ALA A 67 10.75 -10.01 6.92
N LEU A 68 11.95 -9.59 6.52
CA LEU A 68 13.23 -10.10 6.99
C LEU A 68 13.77 -9.20 8.11
N GLY A 69 14.27 -9.83 9.16
CA GLY A 69 15.03 -9.17 10.22
C GLY A 69 16.40 -8.70 9.73
N LYS A 70 17.14 -8.03 10.62
CA LYS A 70 18.47 -7.46 10.31
C LYS A 70 19.50 -8.53 9.87
N ASP A 71 19.29 -9.77 10.29
CA ASP A 71 20.17 -10.90 9.98
C ASP A 71 19.79 -11.64 8.68
N GLY A 72 18.84 -11.12 7.90
CA GLY A 72 18.32 -11.78 6.70
C GLY A 72 17.47 -13.02 7.01
N LYS A 73 17.18 -13.27 8.29
CA LYS A 73 16.25 -14.30 8.75
C LYS A 73 14.86 -13.72 8.91
N PRO A 74 13.78 -14.50 8.69
CA PRO A 74 12.43 -14.03 8.96
C PRO A 74 12.29 -13.68 10.44
N GLN A 75 11.61 -12.55 10.72
CA GLN A 75 11.47 -12.04 12.09
C GLN A 75 10.74 -13.02 13.02
N ASN A 76 9.87 -13.87 12.47
CA ASN A 76 9.14 -14.87 13.24
C ASN A 76 9.19 -16.26 12.59
N PRO A 77 10.16 -17.12 12.96
CA PRO A 77 10.34 -18.44 12.35
C PRO A 77 9.22 -19.44 12.73
N GLU A 78 8.55 -19.27 13.88
CA GLU A 78 7.44 -20.13 14.28
C GLU A 78 6.17 -19.83 13.49
N GLU A 79 5.83 -18.55 13.31
CA GLU A 79 4.76 -18.14 12.40
C GLU A 79 5.04 -18.55 10.95
N ARG A 80 6.32 -18.55 10.53
CA ARG A 80 6.71 -19.09 9.21
C ARG A 80 6.39 -20.57 9.08
N ALA A 81 6.74 -21.38 10.09
CA ALA A 81 6.48 -22.81 10.06
C ALA A 81 4.97 -23.12 10.09
N ALA A 82 4.18 -22.30 10.80
CA ALA A 82 2.74 -22.40 10.81
C ALA A 82 2.12 -22.02 9.44
N ALA A 83 2.54 -20.90 8.85
CA ALA A 83 2.06 -20.45 7.54
C ALA A 83 2.47 -21.40 6.40
N GLU A 84 3.71 -21.91 6.39
CA GLU A 84 4.17 -22.88 5.39
C GLU A 84 3.45 -24.22 5.50
N LYS A 85 3.03 -24.60 6.72
CA LYS A 85 2.20 -25.77 6.94
C LYS A 85 0.77 -25.52 6.47
N GLU A 86 0.18 -24.38 6.79
CA GLU A 86 -1.16 -23.98 6.38
C GLU A 86 -1.27 -23.84 4.85
N GLU A 87 -0.26 -23.27 4.19
CA GLU A 87 -0.18 -23.17 2.73
C GLU A 87 -0.07 -24.56 2.08
N ARG A 88 0.74 -25.46 2.65
CA ARG A 88 0.83 -26.85 2.17
C ARG A 88 -0.48 -27.61 2.36
N ASP A 89 -1.11 -27.47 3.51
CA ASP A 89 -2.39 -28.11 3.84
C ASP A 89 -3.56 -27.54 3.01
N ALA A 90 -3.47 -26.28 2.57
CA ALA A 90 -4.43 -25.64 1.67
C ALA A 90 -4.31 -26.11 0.21
N ILE A 91 -3.08 -26.34 -0.27
CA ILE A 91 -2.84 -26.88 -1.63
C ILE A 91 -3.28 -28.34 -1.73
N GLU A 92 -3.14 -29.14 -0.66
CA GLU A 92 -3.51 -30.56 -0.67
C GLU A 92 -5.03 -30.82 -0.53
N ASN A 93 -5.79 -29.87 0.03
CA ASN A 93 -7.24 -30.01 0.24
C ASN A 93 -8.12 -29.26 -0.78
N GLY A 94 -7.55 -28.79 -1.90
CA GLY A 94 -8.36 -28.32 -3.04
C GLY A 94 -9.32 -27.18 -2.73
N SER A 95 -8.95 -26.25 -1.85
CA SER A 95 -9.69 -24.99 -1.70
C SER A 95 -9.07 -23.93 -2.61
N GLU A 96 -9.28 -24.11 -3.92
CA GLU A 96 -9.27 -22.97 -4.86
C GLU A 96 -10.48 -22.10 -4.51
N GLY A 97 -10.32 -21.21 -3.52
CA GLY A 97 -11.44 -20.50 -2.95
C GLY A 97 -11.08 -19.35 -2.03
N GLY A 98 -9.95 -18.68 -2.27
CA GLY A 98 -9.70 -17.34 -1.73
C GLY A 98 -10.55 -16.29 -2.45
N GLY A 99 -11.87 -16.51 -2.53
CA GLY A 99 -12.79 -15.65 -3.25
C GLY A 99 -13.15 -14.44 -2.42
N ASP A 100 -12.83 -13.25 -2.90
CA ASP A 100 -13.45 -12.02 -2.41
C ASP A 100 -14.98 -12.16 -2.58
N MET A 101 -15.72 -12.18 -1.46
CA MET A 101 -17.17 -12.21 -1.53
C MET A 101 -17.66 -10.80 -1.83
N VAL A 102 -18.09 -10.58 -3.08
CA VAL A 102 -18.74 -9.35 -3.49
C VAL A 102 -20.18 -9.35 -2.98
N LYS A 103 -20.56 -8.30 -2.26
CA LYS A 103 -21.95 -8.04 -1.83
C LYS A 103 -22.46 -6.79 -2.52
N GLU A 104 -23.69 -6.82 -3.00
CA GLU A 104 -24.35 -5.72 -3.68
C GLU A 104 -25.57 -5.25 -2.89
N CYS A 105 -25.70 -3.94 -2.71
CA CYS A 105 -26.87 -3.32 -2.11
C CYS A 105 -28.06 -3.32 -3.10
N SER A 106 -29.12 -4.05 -2.78
CA SER A 106 -30.35 -4.17 -3.58
C SER A 106 -31.06 -2.83 -3.82
N GLN A 107 -30.84 -1.82 -2.97
CA GLN A 107 -31.52 -0.54 -3.06
C GLN A 107 -30.83 0.46 -4.01
N CYS A 108 -29.51 0.38 -4.17
CA CYS A 108 -28.74 1.37 -4.94
C CYS A 108 -27.62 0.80 -5.82
N GLY A 109 -27.45 -0.52 -5.88
CA GLY A 109 -26.44 -1.20 -6.68
C GLY A 109 -25.00 -1.04 -6.18
N TYR A 110 -24.80 -0.56 -4.95
CA TYR A 110 -23.45 -0.41 -4.40
C TYR A 110 -22.83 -1.78 -4.10
N THR A 111 -21.71 -2.08 -4.74
CA THR A 111 -20.95 -3.31 -4.54
C THR A 111 -19.77 -3.12 -3.59
N ILE A 112 -19.55 -4.09 -2.71
CA ILE A 112 -18.41 -4.14 -1.79
C ILE A 112 -17.77 -5.52 -1.83
N ALA A 113 -16.47 -5.57 -2.09
CA ALA A 113 -15.68 -6.78 -1.99
C ALA A 113 -15.19 -6.96 -0.55
N ILE A 114 -15.49 -8.10 0.04
CA ILE A 114 -15.10 -8.45 1.41
C ILE A 114 -14.16 -9.64 1.32
N ALA A 115 -12.98 -9.51 1.90
CA ALA A 115 -12.08 -10.63 2.08
C ALA A 115 -12.77 -11.71 2.93
N ALA A 116 -12.70 -12.96 2.48
CA ALA A 116 -13.27 -14.10 3.18
C ALA A 116 -12.80 -14.15 4.66
N GLY A 117 -13.74 -14.36 5.59
CA GLY A 117 -13.49 -14.42 7.02
C GLY A 117 -13.43 -13.06 7.74
N ARG A 118 -13.66 -11.95 7.03
CA ARG A 118 -13.73 -10.59 7.63
C ARG A 118 -15.12 -9.97 7.62
N GLU A 119 -16.15 -10.71 7.25
CA GLU A 119 -17.53 -10.23 7.09
C GLU A 119 -18.05 -9.62 8.39
N SER A 120 -17.77 -10.23 9.53
CA SER A 120 -18.19 -9.73 10.84
C SER A 120 -17.62 -8.35 11.21
N LYS A 121 -16.49 -7.95 10.60
CA LYS A 121 -15.85 -6.64 10.81
C LYS A 121 -16.44 -5.56 9.91
N PHE A 122 -16.82 -5.93 8.68
CA PHE A 122 -17.40 -4.99 7.71
C PHE A 122 -18.93 -4.88 7.86
N PHE A 123 -19.62 -5.99 8.17
CA PHE A 123 -21.06 -6.11 8.32
C PHE A 123 -21.47 -6.24 9.80
N GLY A 124 -21.04 -5.28 10.60
CA GLY A 124 -21.45 -5.19 12.01
C GLY A 124 -22.96 -4.93 12.19
N PRO A 125 -23.46 -4.97 13.44
CA PRO A 125 -24.90 -4.81 13.75
C PRO A 125 -25.48 -3.43 13.40
N GLY A 126 -24.62 -2.44 13.10
CA GLY A 126 -25.03 -1.10 12.66
C GLY A 126 -24.52 -0.73 11.26
N PHE A 127 -24.14 -1.71 10.44
CA PHE A 127 -23.66 -1.42 9.10
C PHE A 127 -24.79 -0.82 8.24
N LYS A 128 -24.46 0.29 7.57
CA LYS A 128 -25.34 1.00 6.64
C LYS A 128 -24.62 1.16 5.31
N CYS A 129 -25.37 1.03 4.22
CA CYS A 129 -24.86 1.31 2.89
C CYS A 129 -24.30 2.76 2.84
N PRO A 130 -23.04 2.97 2.40
CA PRO A 130 -22.45 4.30 2.34
C PRO A 130 -23.11 5.21 1.29
N ASN A 131 -23.82 4.64 0.32
CA ASN A 131 -24.45 5.39 -0.76
C ASN A 131 -25.91 5.80 -0.45
N CYS A 132 -26.71 4.89 0.13
CA CYS A 132 -28.15 5.11 0.33
C CYS A 132 -28.64 4.92 1.78
N GLY A 133 -27.79 4.50 2.71
CA GLY A 133 -28.17 4.29 4.10
C GLY A 133 -29.03 3.04 4.37
N ALA A 134 -29.19 2.15 3.38
CA ALA A 134 -29.86 0.86 3.55
C ALA A 134 -29.18 -0.01 4.61
N ASP A 135 -29.96 -0.84 5.31
CA ASP A 135 -29.47 -1.82 6.27
C ASP A 135 -28.67 -2.95 5.62
N LYS A 136 -27.86 -3.64 6.41
CA LYS A 136 -27.07 -4.81 5.99
C LYS A 136 -27.91 -5.91 5.32
N ASP A 137 -29.18 -6.03 5.69
CA ASP A 137 -30.08 -7.06 5.17
C ASP A 137 -30.45 -6.81 3.69
N GLN A 138 -30.16 -5.61 3.18
CA GLN A 138 -30.31 -5.24 1.77
C GLN A 138 -29.07 -5.55 0.94
N PHE A 139 -28.10 -6.32 1.45
CA PHE A 139 -26.91 -6.74 0.70
C PHE A 139 -26.98 -8.21 0.31
N SER A 140 -26.97 -8.49 -1.00
CA SER A 140 -26.98 -9.84 -1.56
C SER A 140 -25.69 -10.13 -2.33
N THR A 141 -25.26 -11.39 -2.40
CA THR A 141 -24.22 -11.78 -3.36
C THR A 141 -24.84 -11.75 -4.75
N PRO A 142 -24.29 -11.04 -5.74
CA PRO A 142 -24.78 -11.15 -7.11
C PRO A 142 -24.57 -12.60 -7.58
N GLU A 143 -25.60 -13.21 -8.14
CA GLU A 143 -25.47 -14.52 -8.79
C GLU A 143 -24.62 -14.33 -10.05
N ILE A 144 -23.35 -14.69 -9.97
CA ILE A 144 -22.50 -14.80 -11.14
C ILE A 144 -22.93 -16.09 -11.86
N PRO A 145 -23.44 -16.04 -13.10
CA PRO A 145 -23.79 -17.26 -13.82
C PRO A 145 -22.53 -18.12 -14.02
N ASP A 146 -22.61 -19.41 -13.66
CA ASP A 146 -21.54 -20.42 -13.68
C ASP A 146 -20.87 -20.65 -15.06
N ASP A 147 -21.30 -19.96 -16.12
CA ASP A 147 -20.79 -20.14 -17.50
C ASP A 147 -19.57 -19.25 -17.85
N ALA A 148 -19.04 -18.46 -16.92
CA ALA A 148 -17.86 -17.61 -17.17
C ALA A 148 -16.54 -18.40 -17.30
N ASP A 149 -16.51 -19.67 -16.89
CA ASP A 149 -15.32 -20.55 -16.95
C ASP A 149 -15.10 -21.22 -18.33
N LYS A 150 -15.97 -20.97 -19.32
CA LYS A 150 -15.88 -21.59 -20.67
C LYS A 150 -15.32 -20.69 -21.77
N LEU A 151 -14.79 -19.52 -21.43
CA LEU A 151 -14.30 -18.54 -22.42
C LEU A 151 -12.81 -18.17 -22.31
N LEU A 152 -12.01 -18.95 -21.56
CA LEU A 152 -10.55 -18.90 -21.60
C LEU A 152 -9.96 -20.16 -22.25
#